data_AF-A0A0G1MND8-F1
#
_entry.id   AF-A0A0G1MND8-F1
#
_cell.length_a   1.000
_cell.length_b   1.000
_cell.length_c   1.000
_cell.angle_alpha   90.00
_cell.angle_beta   90.00
_cell.angle_gamma   90.00
#
_symmetry.space_group_name_H-M   'P 1'
#
loop_
_entity.id
_entity.type
_entity.pdbx_description
1 polymer ?
#
loop_
_entity_poly.entity_id
_entity_poly.type
_entity_poly.pdbx_seq_one_letter_code
_entity_poly.pdbx_strand_id
1 'polypeptide(L)'
;MTDKYKLATYFKNPFVVFYSFLRILAGIFIPFNLVWGFVVTLFLDALDGPLFEQIDNLVGMPMSVYMRWDKYLDWWGYVFMYLTSLNFGFNWILVASLLFRLVGQLLFEKTKKHHIFVFFPNFFEAFFLWYVVFAIINFSPKPYWLVIIVVVYWIREVLLHIYWPNRLRKYGYPKWQIKYFGVRKDFIE
;
A
#
# COMPACT_ATOMS: atom_id res chain seq x y z
N MET A 1 4.90 25.03 18.26
CA MET A 1 5.70 23.83 17.91
C MET A 1 5.75 23.71 16.41
N THR A 2 6.92 23.88 15.79
CA THR A 2 7.10 23.76 14.34
C THR A 2 6.80 22.32 13.87
N ASP A 3 6.25 22.16 12.67
CA ASP A 3 5.78 20.86 12.13
C ASP A 3 6.83 19.73 12.19
N LYS A 4 8.13 20.08 12.13
CA LYS A 4 9.24 19.12 12.32
C LYS A 4 9.25 18.43 13.68
N TYR A 5 8.89 19.14 14.77
CA TYR A 5 8.86 18.55 16.11
C TYR A 5 7.69 17.58 16.28
N LYS A 6 6.54 17.86 15.65
CA LYS A 6 5.41 16.91 15.65
C LYS A 6 5.73 15.64 14.86
N LEU A 7 6.41 15.77 13.71
CA LEU A 7 6.84 14.63 12.91
C LEU A 7 7.75 13.67 13.70
N ALA A 8 8.77 14.22 14.36
CA ALA A 8 9.69 13.42 15.17
C ALA A 8 8.99 12.70 16.34
N THR A 9 7.92 13.29 16.88
CA THR A 9 7.12 12.68 17.95
C THR A 9 6.31 11.48 17.44
N TYR A 10 5.72 11.56 16.25
CA TYR A 10 4.96 10.44 15.68
C TYR A 10 5.84 9.20 15.47
N PHE A 11 7.04 9.38 14.91
CA PHE A 11 7.98 8.28 14.63
C PHE A 11 8.75 7.77 15.85
N LYS A 12 8.57 8.39 17.03
CA LYS A 12 9.03 7.84 18.31
C LYS A 12 7.99 6.94 18.97
N ASN A 13 6.76 6.92 18.48
CA ASN A 13 5.73 6.06 19.03
C ASN A 13 6.11 4.58 18.77
N PRO A 14 6.15 3.73 19.81
CA PRO A 14 6.62 2.35 19.67
C PRO A 14 5.74 1.54 18.72
N PHE A 15 4.45 1.84 18.62
CA PHE A 15 3.54 1.17 17.70
C PHE A 15 3.85 1.49 16.23
N VAL A 16 4.09 2.77 15.92
CA VAL A 16 4.47 3.21 14.56
C VAL A 16 5.80 2.59 14.14
N VAL A 17 6.78 2.57 15.05
CA VAL A 17 8.09 1.93 14.81
C VAL A 17 7.93 0.42 14.61
N PHE A 18 7.20 -0.25 15.50
CA PHE A 18 6.94 -1.68 15.40
C PHE A 18 6.26 -2.06 14.09
N TYR A 19 5.21 -1.34 13.70
CA TYR A 19 4.52 -1.60 12.44
C TYR A 19 5.40 -1.32 11.22
N SER A 20 6.17 -0.22 11.23
CA SER A 20 7.17 0.06 10.18
C SER A 20 8.14 -1.11 10.03
N PHE A 21 8.61 -1.65 11.16
CA PHE A 21 9.52 -2.79 11.18
C PHE A 21 8.87 -4.06 10.62
N LEU A 22 7.61 -4.36 10.98
CA LEU A 22 6.87 -5.49 10.41
C LEU A 22 6.73 -5.38 8.88
N ARG A 23 6.45 -4.17 8.37
CA ARG A 23 6.33 -3.93 6.92
C ARG A 23 7.65 -4.15 6.19
N ILE A 24 8.75 -3.66 6.74
CA ILE A 24 10.10 -3.88 6.21
C ILE A 24 10.46 -5.37 6.24
N LEU A 25 10.20 -6.06 7.36
CA LEU A 25 10.43 -7.50 7.49
C LEU A 25 9.62 -8.31 6.49
N ALA A 26 8.35 -7.93 6.25
CA ALA A 26 7.52 -8.58 5.25
C ALA A 26 8.12 -8.45 3.84
N GLY A 27 8.63 -7.26 3.48
CA GLY A 27 9.37 -7.07 2.23
C GLY A 27 10.64 -7.93 2.16
N ILE A 28 11.43 -7.95 3.23
CA ILE A 28 12.64 -8.79 3.35
C ILE A 28 12.30 -10.28 3.22
N PHE A 29 11.10 -10.71 3.64
CA PHE A 29 10.68 -12.10 3.57
C PHE A 29 10.43 -12.61 2.14
N ILE A 30 10.11 -11.71 1.18
CA ILE A 30 9.84 -12.04 -0.23
C ILE A 30 10.96 -12.87 -0.88
N PRO A 31 12.24 -12.46 -0.85
CA PRO A 31 13.32 -13.25 -1.46
C PRO A 31 13.52 -14.63 -0.82
N PHE A 32 13.12 -14.84 0.44
CA PHE A 32 13.27 -16.15 1.12
C PHE A 32 12.09 -17.08 0.84
N ASN A 33 10.87 -16.54 0.82
CA ASN A 33 9.66 -17.28 0.48
C ASN A 33 8.73 -16.38 -0.32
N LEU A 34 8.74 -16.53 -1.64
CA LEU A 34 8.11 -15.55 -2.52
C LEU A 34 6.59 -15.45 -2.32
N VAL A 35 5.92 -16.60 -2.28
CA VAL A 35 4.45 -16.66 -2.15
C VAL A 35 4.03 -16.14 -0.79
N TRP A 36 4.62 -16.67 0.29
CA TRP A 36 4.22 -16.26 1.64
C TRP A 36 4.68 -14.86 2.01
N GLY A 37 5.86 -14.43 1.55
CA GLY A 37 6.33 -13.05 1.67
C GLY A 37 5.36 -12.07 1.03
N PHE A 38 4.94 -12.34 -0.21
CA PHE A 38 3.95 -11.51 -0.90
C PHE A 38 2.57 -11.52 -0.20
N VAL A 39 2.11 -12.67 0.28
CA VAL A 39 0.85 -12.77 1.04
C VAL A 39 0.92 -11.97 2.34
N VAL A 40 2.04 -12.04 3.06
CA VAL A 40 2.24 -11.26 4.29
C VAL A 40 2.26 -9.76 3.99
N THR A 41 2.90 -9.31 2.91
CA THR A 41 2.86 -7.89 2.53
C THR A 41 1.45 -7.42 2.22
N LEU A 42 0.66 -8.19 1.46
CA LEU A 42 -0.73 -7.88 1.15
C LEU A 42 -1.62 -7.87 2.41
N PHE A 43 -1.37 -8.79 3.34
CA PHE A 43 -2.09 -8.86 4.59
C PHE A 43 -1.82 -7.61 5.45
N LEU A 44 -0.56 -7.19 5.55
CA LEU A 44 -0.21 -5.96 6.26
C LEU A 44 -0.79 -4.72 5.58
N ASP A 45 -0.78 -4.63 4.24
CA ASP A 45 -1.45 -3.56 3.47
C ASP A 45 -2.95 -3.48 3.79
N ALA A 46 -3.61 -4.62 3.94
CA ALA A 46 -5.04 -4.65 4.25
C ALA A 46 -5.33 -4.12 5.67
N LEU A 47 -4.36 -4.20 6.58
CA LEU A 47 -4.47 -3.68 7.94
C LEU A 47 -4.19 -2.19 8.05
N ASP A 48 -3.70 -1.53 7.00
CA ASP A 48 -3.36 -0.10 7.04
C ASP A 48 -4.55 0.80 7.40
N GLY A 49 -5.74 0.52 6.87
CA GLY A 49 -6.95 1.28 7.21
C GLY A 49 -7.26 1.29 8.71
N PRO A 50 -7.46 0.11 9.34
CA PRO A 50 -7.63 0.02 10.79
C PRO A 50 -6.44 0.54 11.60
N LEU A 51 -5.22 0.37 11.10
CA LEU A 51 -4.01 0.85 11.76
C LEU A 51 -3.95 2.37 11.79
N PHE A 52 -4.29 3.04 10.69
CA PHE A 52 -4.38 4.50 10.63
C PHE A 52 -5.33 5.03 11.69
N GLU A 53 -6.52 4.43 11.80
CA GLU A 53 -7.52 4.81 12.80
C GLU A 53 -6.95 4.75 14.22
N GLN A 54 -6.18 3.70 14.54
CA GLN A 54 -5.50 3.57 15.83
C GLN A 54 -4.39 4.60 16.02
N ILE A 55 -3.56 4.85 15.00
CA ILE A 55 -2.45 5.81 15.08
C ILE A 55 -2.98 7.24 15.25
N ASP A 56 -4.04 7.62 14.54
CA ASP A 56 -4.69 8.91 14.74
C ASP A 56 -5.24 9.05 16.16
N ASN A 57 -5.92 8.02 16.67
CA ASN A 57 -6.45 8.03 18.02
C ASN A 57 -5.36 8.14 19.10
N LEU A 58 -4.22 7.46 18.91
CA LEU A 58 -3.13 7.40 19.90
C LEU A 58 -2.21 8.63 19.88
N VAL A 59 -1.93 9.17 18.70
CA VAL A 59 -0.89 10.21 18.53
C VAL A 59 -1.37 11.42 17.74
N GLY A 60 -2.58 11.39 17.19
CA GLY A 60 -3.13 12.48 16.38
C GLY A 60 -2.37 12.69 15.07
N MET A 61 -1.83 11.61 14.48
CA MET A 61 -1.11 11.72 13.21
C MET A 61 -2.10 12.08 12.09
N PRO A 62 -1.94 13.23 11.41
CA PRO A 62 -2.86 13.62 10.35
C PRO A 62 -2.74 12.66 9.16
N MET A 63 -3.87 12.41 8.50
CA MET A 63 -3.97 11.51 7.33
C MET A 63 -2.89 11.79 6.27
N SER A 64 -2.59 13.07 6.01
CA SER A 64 -1.58 13.46 5.02
C SER A 64 -0.15 13.01 5.37
N VAL A 65 0.18 12.88 6.65
CA VAL A 65 1.47 12.36 7.14
C VAL A 65 1.46 10.84 7.10
N TYR A 66 0.39 10.21 7.58
CA TYR A 66 0.22 8.76 7.54
C TYR A 66 0.34 8.23 6.12
N MET A 67 -0.40 8.81 5.17
CA MET A 67 -0.38 8.35 3.78
C MET A 67 1.00 8.49 3.14
N ARG A 68 1.79 9.49 3.52
CA ARG A 68 3.16 9.62 3.03
C ARG A 68 4.07 8.54 3.61
N TRP A 69 3.92 8.28 4.91
CA TRP A 69 4.66 7.22 5.59
C TRP A 69 4.33 5.84 5.02
N ASP A 70 3.05 5.50 4.90
CA ASP A 70 2.56 4.27 4.26
C ASP A 70 3.19 4.08 2.86
N LYS A 71 3.13 5.12 2.04
CA LYS A 71 3.69 5.10 0.69
C LYS A 71 5.21 4.94 0.65
N TYR A 72 5.94 5.33 1.69
CA TYR A 72 7.38 5.02 1.81
C TYR A 72 7.63 3.59 2.27
N LEU A 73 6.74 3.02 3.07
CA LEU A 73 6.80 1.61 3.45
C LEU A 73 6.51 0.68 2.27
N ASP A 74 5.55 1.04 1.40
CA ASP A 74 5.26 0.33 0.15
C ASP A 74 6.53 0.14 -0.71
N TRP A 75 7.39 1.16 -0.78
CA TRP A 75 8.63 1.11 -1.58
C TRP A 75 9.60 0.04 -1.13
N TRP A 76 9.65 -0.28 0.16
CA TRP A 76 10.46 -1.41 0.62
C TRP A 76 9.98 -2.72 0.00
N GLY A 77 8.66 -2.95 0.01
CA GLY A 77 8.06 -4.08 -0.69
C GLY A 77 8.41 -4.10 -2.17
N TYR A 78 8.29 -2.96 -2.86
CA TYR A 78 8.60 -2.87 -4.30
C TYR A 78 10.05 -3.18 -4.62
N VAL A 79 10.99 -2.68 -3.82
CA VAL A 79 12.42 -2.94 -3.98
C VAL A 79 12.69 -4.44 -3.84
N PHE A 80 12.20 -5.08 -2.78
CA PHE A 80 12.44 -6.52 -2.59
C PHE A 80 11.73 -7.38 -3.64
N MET A 81 10.53 -7.03 -4.07
CA MET A 81 9.87 -7.68 -5.23
C MET A 81 10.71 -7.55 -6.49
N TYR A 82 11.21 -6.34 -6.79
CA TYR A 82 12.02 -6.11 -7.99
C TYR A 82 13.32 -6.91 -7.94
N LEU A 83 14.07 -6.83 -6.83
CA LEU A 83 15.30 -7.61 -6.65
C LEU A 83 15.04 -9.11 -6.79
N THR A 84 13.94 -9.60 -6.23
CA THR A 84 13.56 -11.01 -6.34
C THR A 84 13.22 -11.38 -7.78
N SER A 85 12.56 -10.49 -8.53
CA SER A 85 12.22 -10.72 -9.94
C SER A 85 13.44 -10.88 -10.85
N LEU A 86 14.59 -10.29 -10.49
CA LEU A 86 15.83 -10.42 -11.26
C LEU A 86 16.34 -11.88 -11.33
N ASN A 87 16.03 -12.69 -10.31
CA ASN A 87 16.35 -14.13 -10.31
C ASN A 87 15.56 -14.91 -11.38
N PHE A 88 14.46 -14.33 -11.88
CA PHE A 88 13.61 -14.89 -12.95
C PHE A 88 13.92 -14.26 -14.31
N GLY A 89 15.04 -13.54 -14.42
CA GLY A 89 15.45 -12.82 -15.62
C GLY A 89 14.91 -11.39 -15.69
N PHE A 90 15.62 -10.56 -16.44
CA PHE A 90 15.25 -9.17 -16.63
C PHE A 90 13.95 -9.05 -17.44
N ASN A 91 12.99 -8.28 -16.92
CA ASN A 91 11.72 -8.03 -17.59
C ASN A 91 11.44 -6.53 -17.64
N TRP A 92 11.47 -5.96 -18.85
CA TRP A 92 11.25 -4.53 -19.07
C TRP A 92 9.85 -4.07 -18.62
N ILE A 93 8.85 -4.95 -18.65
CA ILE A 93 7.49 -4.62 -18.22
C ILE A 93 7.44 -4.38 -16.69
N LEU A 94 8.21 -5.14 -15.91
CA LEU A 94 8.34 -4.91 -14.46
C LEU A 94 9.03 -3.58 -14.18
N VAL A 95 10.10 -3.26 -14.92
CA VAL A 95 10.79 -1.97 -14.79
C VAL A 95 9.86 -0.81 -15.16
N ALA A 96 9.18 -0.91 -16.31
CA ALA A 96 8.28 0.14 -16.79
C ALA A 96 7.10 0.34 -15.83
N SER A 97 6.52 -0.72 -15.28
CA SER A 97 5.43 -0.62 -14.30
C SER A 97 5.90 -0.06 -12.94
N LEU A 98 7.13 -0.37 -12.50
CA LEU A 98 7.72 0.24 -11.31
C LEU A 98 7.97 1.75 -11.51
N LEU A 99 8.51 2.14 -12.67
CA LEU A 99 8.70 3.55 -13.03
C LEU A 99 7.36 4.28 -13.16
N PHE A 100 6.36 3.64 -13.73
CA PHE A 100 5.00 4.17 -13.81
C PHE A 100 4.43 4.45 -12.40
N ARG A 101 4.63 3.52 -11.45
CA ARG A 101 4.25 3.72 -10.05
C ARG A 101 5.02 4.87 -9.40
N LEU A 102 6.31 5.02 -9.68
CA LEU A 102 7.14 6.14 -9.22
C LEU A 102 6.61 7.48 -9.73
N VAL A 103 6.23 7.59 -10.99
CA VAL A 103 5.64 8.82 -11.56
C VAL A 103 4.35 9.17 -10.82
N GLY A 104 3.46 8.19 -10.60
CA GLY A 104 2.24 8.39 -9.82
C GLY A 104 2.51 8.92 -8.41
N GLN A 105 3.49 8.32 -7.71
CA GLN A 105 3.93 8.77 -6.38
C GLN A 105 4.44 10.21 -6.40
N LEU A 106 5.33 10.57 -7.33
CA LEU A 106 5.89 11.90 -7.43
C LEU A 106 4.82 12.95 -7.74
N LEU A 107 3.85 12.61 -8.60
CA LEU A 107 2.72 13.48 -8.88
C LEU A 107 1.81 13.66 -7.66
N PHE A 108 1.57 12.59 -6.89
CA PHE A 108 0.87 12.68 -5.61
C PHE A 108 1.63 13.55 -4.61
N GLU A 109 2.95 13.41 -4.49
CA GLU A 109 3.75 14.24 -3.58
C GLU A 109 3.67 15.73 -3.93
N LYS A 110 3.60 16.09 -5.21
CA LYS A 110 3.48 17.48 -5.65
C LYS A 110 2.07 18.05 -5.47
N THR A 111 1.04 17.26 -5.80
CA THR A 111 -0.34 17.77 -5.90
C THR A 111 -1.20 17.49 -4.67
N LYS A 112 -0.79 16.50 -3.85
CA LYS A 112 -1.56 15.92 -2.75
C LYS A 112 -2.94 15.36 -3.17
N LYS A 113 -3.13 15.09 -4.46
CA LYS A 113 -4.40 14.60 -5.02
C LYS A 113 -4.44 13.08 -5.07
N HIS A 114 -5.33 12.46 -4.29
CA HIS A 114 -5.43 10.99 -4.17
C HIS A 114 -5.91 10.29 -5.44
N HIS A 115 -6.76 10.93 -6.24
CA HIS A 115 -7.28 10.35 -7.48
C HIS A 115 -6.18 10.06 -8.52
N ILE A 116 -4.97 10.59 -8.35
CA ILE A 116 -3.83 10.28 -9.22
C ILE A 116 -3.55 8.78 -9.24
N PHE A 117 -3.71 8.07 -8.12
CA PHE A 117 -3.44 6.63 -8.06
C PHE A 117 -4.47 5.78 -8.81
N VAL A 118 -5.64 6.34 -9.18
CA VAL A 118 -6.58 5.68 -10.10
C VAL A 118 -6.04 5.69 -11.54
N PHE A 119 -5.30 6.74 -11.91
CA PHE A 119 -4.63 6.85 -13.21
C PHE A 119 -3.24 6.21 -13.20
N PHE A 120 -2.62 6.10 -12.03
CA PHE A 120 -1.35 5.42 -11.79
C PHE A 120 -1.51 4.24 -10.81
N PRO A 121 -2.36 3.25 -11.16
CA PRO A 121 -2.58 2.09 -10.32
C PRO A 121 -1.29 1.29 -10.17
N ASN A 122 -1.19 0.50 -9.10
CA ASN A 122 -0.02 -0.34 -8.89
C ASN A 122 0.02 -1.56 -9.82
N PHE A 123 0.33 -1.35 -11.09
CA PHE A 123 0.53 -2.45 -12.04
C PHE A 123 1.80 -3.26 -11.77
N PHE A 124 2.78 -2.71 -11.05
CA PHE A 124 4.00 -3.42 -10.73
C PHE A 124 3.71 -4.70 -9.93
N GLU A 125 2.89 -4.61 -8.88
CA GLU A 125 2.44 -5.79 -8.12
C GLU A 125 1.66 -6.78 -8.99
N ALA A 126 0.77 -6.29 -9.88
CA ALA A 126 0.00 -7.14 -10.79
C ALA A 126 0.91 -7.95 -11.73
N PHE A 127 1.91 -7.29 -12.33
CA PHE A 127 2.89 -7.96 -13.18
C PHE A 127 3.81 -8.87 -12.40
N PHE A 128 4.22 -8.50 -11.18
CA PHE A 128 5.03 -9.34 -10.31
C PHE A 128 4.29 -10.64 -9.95
N LEU A 129 3.02 -10.55 -9.56
CA LEU A 129 2.16 -11.70 -9.29
C LEU A 129 2.02 -12.59 -10.53
N TRP A 130 1.76 -12.01 -11.70
CA TRP A 130 1.58 -12.77 -12.93
C TRP A 130 2.88 -13.44 -13.44
N TYR A 131 4.01 -12.72 -13.41
CA TYR A 131 5.28 -13.19 -13.98
C TYR A 131 6.04 -14.10 -13.01
N VAL A 132 6.11 -13.72 -11.74
CA VAL A 132 7.02 -14.36 -10.77
C VAL A 132 6.30 -15.39 -9.91
N VAL A 133 5.17 -15.02 -9.30
CA VAL A 133 4.44 -15.93 -8.40
C VAL A 133 3.91 -17.13 -9.18
N PHE A 134 3.30 -16.91 -10.34
CA PHE A 134 2.77 -18.00 -11.17
C PHE A 134 3.86 -18.92 -11.73
N ALA A 135 5.02 -18.38 -12.09
CA ALA A 135 6.16 -19.20 -12.50
C ALA A 135 6.60 -20.17 -11.39
N ILE A 136 6.65 -19.72 -10.13
CA ILE A 136 7.06 -20.56 -8.99
C ILE A 136 6.07 -21.69 -8.72
N ILE A 137 4.76 -21.41 -8.77
CA ILE A 137 3.75 -22.45 -8.52
C ILE A 137 3.55 -23.38 -9.72
N ASN A 138 4.42 -23.32 -10.73
CA ASN A 138 4.33 -24.05 -11.99
C ASN A 138 2.97 -23.87 -12.68
N PHE A 139 2.32 -22.72 -12.45
CA PHE A 139 1.10 -22.37 -13.13
C PHE A 139 1.50 -21.73 -14.45
N SER A 140 0.87 -22.16 -15.55
CA SER A 140 1.05 -21.54 -16.87
C SER A 140 -0.10 -20.56 -17.12
N PRO A 141 -0.02 -19.31 -16.62
CA PRO A 141 -1.13 -18.38 -16.70
C PRO A 141 -1.33 -17.95 -18.15
N LYS A 142 -2.51 -18.24 -18.69
CA LYS A 142 -2.97 -17.66 -19.95
C LYS A 142 -3.01 -16.12 -19.85
N PRO A 143 -2.83 -15.39 -20.96
CA PRO A 143 -2.78 -13.92 -20.96
C PRO A 143 -3.99 -13.22 -20.34
N TYR A 144 -5.18 -13.83 -20.38
CA TYR A 144 -6.38 -13.26 -19.75
C TYR A 144 -6.26 -13.14 -18.23
N TRP A 145 -5.43 -13.95 -17.56
CA TRP A 145 -5.21 -13.81 -16.11
C TRP A 145 -4.54 -12.49 -15.77
N LEU A 146 -3.60 -12.03 -16.60
CA LEU A 146 -3.00 -10.72 -16.43
C LEU A 146 -4.05 -9.61 -16.55
N VAL A 147 -4.94 -9.69 -17.55
CA VAL A 147 -6.04 -8.73 -17.72
C VAL A 147 -6.93 -8.71 -16.48
N ILE A 148 -7.29 -9.88 -15.95
CA ILE A 148 -8.10 -9.99 -14.72
C ILE A 148 -7.37 -9.32 -13.55
N ILE A 149 -6.10 -9.64 -13.31
CA ILE A 149 -5.32 -9.07 -12.20
C ILE A 149 -5.23 -7.55 -12.33
N VAL A 150 -4.92 -7.04 -13.52
CA VAL A 150 -4.84 -5.61 -13.82
C VAL A 150 -6.18 -4.91 -13.53
N VAL A 151 -7.30 -5.49 -13.96
CA VAL A 151 -8.64 -4.95 -13.71
C VAL A 151 -8.96 -4.98 -12.21
N VAL A 152 -8.64 -6.07 -11.50
CA VAL A 152 -8.84 -6.18 -10.05
C VAL A 152 -8.05 -5.11 -9.30
N TYR A 153 -6.77 -4.91 -9.66
CA TYR A 153 -5.93 -3.87 -9.08
C TYR A 153 -6.47 -2.47 -9.38
N TRP A 154 -6.96 -2.22 -10.59
CA TRP A 154 -7.56 -0.94 -10.93
C TRP A 154 -8.86 -0.67 -10.15
N ILE A 155 -9.73 -1.67 -10.03
CA ILE A 155 -10.94 -1.59 -9.19
C ILE A 155 -10.58 -1.30 -7.74
N ARG A 156 -9.55 -1.96 -7.19
CA ARG A 156 -9.03 -1.69 -5.84
C ARG A 156 -8.65 -0.21 -5.69
N GLU A 157 -7.93 0.37 -6.63
CA GLU A 157 -7.51 1.79 -6.59
C GLU A 157 -8.73 2.74 -6.65
N VAL A 158 -9.72 2.44 -7.49
CA VAL A 158 -11.01 3.18 -7.52
C VAL A 158 -11.73 3.09 -6.18
N LEU A 159 -11.79 1.89 -5.59
CA LEU A 159 -12.45 1.68 -4.31
C LEU A 159 -11.75 2.46 -3.20
N LEU A 160 -10.42 2.42 -3.13
CA LEU A 160 -9.62 3.08 -2.10
C LEU A 160 -9.59 4.60 -2.22
N HIS A 161 -9.50 5.15 -3.44
CA HIS A 161 -9.26 6.58 -3.64
C HIS A 161 -10.49 7.39 -4.05
N ILE A 162 -11.58 6.74 -4.51
CA ILE A 162 -12.83 7.41 -4.88
C ILE A 162 -13.97 6.95 -3.99
N TYR A 163 -14.29 5.66 -3.98
CA TYR A 163 -15.50 5.18 -3.34
C TYR A 163 -15.44 5.28 -1.81
N TRP A 164 -14.38 4.75 -1.19
CA TRP A 164 -14.25 4.69 0.25
C TRP A 164 -14.21 6.09 0.90
N PRO A 165 -13.41 7.06 0.41
CA PRO A 165 -13.41 8.42 0.96
C PRO A 165 -14.77 9.10 0.82
N ASN A 166 -15.45 8.94 -0.32
CA ASN A 166 -16.78 9.52 -0.54
C ASN A 166 -17.84 8.87 0.35
N ARG A 167 -17.76 7.56 0.56
CA ARG A 167 -18.64 6.83 1.49
C ARG A 167 -18.42 7.31 2.92
N LEU A 168 -17.18 7.39 3.37
CA LEU A 168 -16.83 7.88 4.70
C LEU A 168 -17.36 9.30 4.86
N ARG A 169 -17.18 10.20 3.88
CA ARG A 169 -17.74 11.56 3.94
C ARG A 169 -19.24 11.61 4.15
N LYS A 170 -19.97 10.71 3.48
CA LYS A 170 -21.44 10.73 3.49
C LYS A 170 -22.06 10.00 4.69
N TYR A 171 -21.42 8.93 5.16
CA TYR A 171 -22.01 7.99 6.12
C TYR A 171 -21.18 7.79 7.39
N GLY A 172 -19.97 8.34 7.46
CA GLY A 172 -19.01 8.02 8.50
C GLY A 172 -18.47 6.60 8.42
N TYR A 173 -17.69 6.23 9.43
CA TYR A 173 -17.17 4.88 9.56
C TYR A 173 -18.29 3.88 9.90
N PRO A 174 -18.27 2.66 9.31
CA PRO A 174 -19.10 1.55 9.74
C PRO A 174 -19.09 1.31 11.26
N LYS A 175 -20.25 0.96 11.83
CA LYS A 175 -20.41 0.72 13.28
C LYS A 175 -19.44 -0.30 13.86
N TRP A 176 -19.09 -1.33 13.08
CA TRP A 176 -18.14 -2.35 13.53
C TRP A 176 -16.71 -1.76 13.63
N GLN A 177 -16.30 -0.87 12.72
CA GLN A 177 -15.00 -0.21 12.82
C GLN A 177 -14.93 0.68 14.06
N ILE A 178 -15.99 1.46 14.32
CA ILE A 178 -16.09 2.28 15.54
C ILE A 178 -16.01 1.39 16.80
N LYS A 179 -16.72 0.25 16.81
CA LYS A 179 -16.75 -0.66 17.97
C LYS A 179 -15.40 -1.32 18.27
N TYR A 180 -14.68 -1.75 17.24
CA TYR A 180 -13.45 -2.54 17.40
C TYR A 180 -12.16 -1.70 17.36
N PHE A 181 -12.18 -0.57 16.66
CA PHE A 181 -11.00 0.30 16.46
C PHE A 181 -11.14 1.69 17.10
N GLY A 182 -12.30 2.01 17.70
CA GLY A 182 -12.49 3.24 18.48
C GLY A 182 -12.46 4.52 17.64
N VAL A 183 -12.82 4.46 16.36
CA VAL A 183 -12.73 5.59 15.42
C VAL A 183 -13.59 6.77 15.87
N ARG A 184 -12.99 7.97 15.92
CA ARG A 184 -13.69 9.24 16.17
C ARG A 184 -14.66 9.57 15.02
N LYS A 185 -15.88 10.01 15.35
CA LYS A 185 -16.98 10.26 14.38
C LYS A 185 -16.77 11.52 13.53
N ASP A 186 -15.89 12.39 13.97
CA ASP A 186 -15.64 13.77 13.54
C ASP A 186 -14.57 13.88 12.44
N PHE A 187 -14.09 12.76 11.91
CA PHE A 187 -12.87 12.66 11.09
C PHE A 187 -13.04 12.96 9.59
N ILE A 188 -14.00 13.80 9.20
CA ILE A 188 -14.27 14.04 7.79
C ILE A 188 -14.13 15.54 7.50
N GLU A 189 -12.91 15.92 7.12
CA GLU A 189 -12.63 17.13 6.34
C GLU A 189 -12.12 16.73 4.94
#